data_AF-A0A6G8TZ85-F1
#
_entry.id   AF-A0A6G8TZ85-F1
#
_cell.length_a   1.000
_cell.length_b   1.000
_cell.length_c   1.000
_cell.angle_alpha   90.00
_cell.angle_beta   90.00
_cell.angle_gamma   90.00
#
_symmetry.space_group_name_H-M   'P 1'
#
loop_
_entity.id
_entity.type
_entity.pdbx_description
1 polymer ?
#
loop_
_entity_poly.entity_id
_entity_poly.type
_entity_poly.pdbx_seq_one_letter_code
_entity_poly.pdbx_strand_id
1 'polypeptide(L)'
;MKLVEPPSCPSPSTIVFVGRNRRGQWIAQEQNGLYGGLFVSRAQAIKYALCENGQHPETIVELAREIELDMGKSARLSQRAA
;
A
#
# COMPACT_ATOMS: atom_id res chain seq x y z
N MET A 1 21.90 -19.66 -29.34
CA MET A 1 20.70 -18.83 -29.12
C MET A 1 20.47 -18.70 -27.62
N LYS A 2 20.99 -17.62 -27.00
CA LYS A 2 20.70 -17.36 -25.58
C LYS A 2 19.30 -16.76 -25.55
N LEU A 3 18.33 -17.55 -25.15
CA LEU A 3 16.97 -17.09 -24.92
C LEU A 3 17.07 -16.04 -23.81
N VAL A 4 17.11 -14.76 -24.20
CA VAL A 4 16.98 -13.65 -23.25
C VAL A 4 15.55 -13.71 -22.79
N GLU A 5 15.36 -14.22 -21.58
CA GLU A 5 14.10 -14.14 -20.86
C GLU A 5 13.62 -12.68 -20.95
N PRO A 6 12.40 -12.43 -21.47
CA PRO A 6 11.84 -11.09 -21.42
C PRO A 6 11.84 -10.66 -19.95
N PRO A 7 12.17 -9.41 -19.60
CA PRO A 7 12.14 -8.97 -18.21
C PRO A 7 10.75 -9.33 -17.68
N SER A 8 10.71 -10.26 -16.72
CA SER A 8 9.47 -10.70 -16.10
C SER A 8 8.73 -9.42 -15.73
N CYS A 9 7.55 -9.21 -16.32
CA CYS A 9 6.79 -7.99 -16.15
C CYS A 9 6.82 -7.62 -14.67
N PRO A 10 7.38 -6.47 -14.26
CA PRO A 10 7.33 -6.11 -12.86
C PRO A 10 5.86 -6.09 -12.50
N SER A 11 5.46 -6.98 -11.58
CA SER A 11 4.15 -6.93 -10.95
C SER A 11 3.88 -5.47 -10.62
N PRO A 12 2.71 -4.90 -10.97
CA PRO A 12 2.47 -3.48 -10.80
C PRO A 12 2.83 -3.08 -9.37
N SER A 13 3.95 -2.39 -9.25
CA SER A 13 4.55 -1.98 -7.99
C SER A 13 3.53 -1.10 -7.27
N THR A 14 2.84 -1.70 -6.32
CA THR A 14 1.68 -1.08 -5.70
C THR A 14 2.17 -0.19 -4.57
N ILE A 15 1.87 1.11 -4.67
CA ILE A 15 2.35 2.12 -3.71
C ILE A 15 1.55 1.99 -2.42
N VAL A 16 2.27 1.89 -1.30
CA VAL A 16 1.68 1.86 0.04
C VAL A 16 2.12 3.10 0.80
N PHE A 17 1.15 3.91 1.22
CA PHE A 17 1.38 5.04 2.11
C PHE A 17 1.42 4.58 3.55
N VAL A 18 2.46 5.00 4.28
CA VAL A 18 2.59 4.79 5.72
C VAL A 18 2.59 6.14 6.42
N GLY A 19 1.79 6.31 7.47
CA GLY A 19 1.75 7.58 8.19
C GLY A 19 0.96 7.48 9.48
N ARG A 20 0.71 8.62 10.14
CA ARG A 20 -0.06 8.68 11.39
C ARG A 20 -1.39 9.38 11.19
N ASN A 21 -2.43 8.88 11.84
CA ASN A 21 -3.72 9.59 11.92
C ASN A 21 -3.76 10.62 13.04
N ARG A 22 -4.86 11.36 13.13
CA ARG A 22 -5.11 12.36 14.19
C ARG A 22 -5.10 11.77 15.60
N ARG A 23 -5.35 10.47 15.71
CA ARG A 23 -5.33 9.73 16.99
C ARG A 23 -3.94 9.19 17.33
N GLY A 24 -2.93 9.49 16.50
CA GLY A 24 -1.55 9.08 16.68
C GLY A 24 -1.27 7.61 16.32
N GLN A 25 -2.25 6.89 15.78
CA GLN A 25 -2.12 5.51 15.32
C GLN A 25 -1.42 5.47 13.97
N TRP A 26 -0.66 4.41 13.71
CA TRP A 26 0.00 4.21 12.44
C TRP A 26 -0.96 3.60 11.42
N ILE A 27 -0.88 4.04 10.19
CA ILE A 27 -1.65 3.53 9.06
C ILE A 27 -0.67 3.02 8.02
N ALA A 28 -0.99 1.88 7.41
CA ALA A 28 -0.50 1.51 6.11
C ALA A 28 -1.70 1.38 5.18
N GLN A 29 -1.66 2.01 4.01
CA GLN A 29 -2.75 1.99 3.05
C GLN A 29 -2.20 1.97 1.63
N GLU A 30 -2.71 1.07 0.81
CA GLU A 30 -2.49 1.11 -0.63
C GLU A 30 -3.12 2.35 -1.26
N GLN A 31 -2.49 2.92 -2.30
CA GLN A 31 -2.88 4.19 -2.92
C GLN A 31 -4.37 4.32 -3.33
N ASN A 32 -5.03 3.22 -3.70
CA ASN A 32 -6.44 3.14 -4.08
C ASN A 32 -7.35 2.64 -2.94
N GLY A 33 -6.79 2.33 -1.78
CA GLY A 33 -7.51 1.82 -0.63
C GLY A 33 -8.02 0.39 -0.84
N LEU A 34 -7.39 -0.40 -1.71
CA LEU A 34 -7.74 -1.81 -1.91
C LEU A 34 -7.46 -2.64 -0.64
N TYR A 35 -6.35 -2.35 0.02
CA TYR A 35 -5.96 -2.92 1.30
C TYR A 35 -5.31 -1.86 2.20
N GLY A 36 -5.27 -2.15 3.49
CA GLY A 36 -4.68 -1.27 4.49
C GLY A 36 -5.07 -1.68 5.91
N GLY A 37 -4.54 -0.95 6.88
CA GLY A 37 -4.81 -1.23 8.29
C GLY A 37 -4.31 -0.15 9.25
N LEU A 38 -4.76 -0.26 10.49
CA LEU A 38 -4.30 0.51 11.63
C LEU A 38 -3.33 -0.33 12.46
N PHE A 39 -2.22 0.28 12.85
CA PHE A 39 -1.12 -0.35 13.57
C PHE A 39 -0.75 0.48 14.79
N VAL A 40 -0.25 -0.20 15.82
CA VAL A 40 0.20 0.47 17.05
C VAL A 40 1.60 1.07 16.89
N SER A 41 2.38 0.67 15.88
CA SER A 41 3.74 1.18 15.64
C SER A 41 4.09 1.32 14.16
N ARG A 42 5.05 2.22 13.86
CA ARG A 42 5.65 2.41 12.53
C ARG A 42 6.20 1.11 11.96
N ALA A 43 6.92 0.35 12.78
CA ALA A 43 7.58 -0.89 12.37
C ALA A 43 6.56 -1.94 11.90
N GLN A 44 5.41 -2.04 12.57
CA GLN A 44 4.35 -2.97 12.15
C GLN A 44 3.67 -2.52 10.86
N ALA A 45 3.41 -1.22 10.70
CA ALA A 45 2.85 -0.67 9.47
C ALA A 45 3.77 -0.91 8.26
N ILE A 46 5.07 -0.70 8.43
CA ILE A 46 6.09 -0.98 7.39
C ILE A 46 6.19 -2.48 7.10
N LYS A 47 6.21 -3.33 8.14
CA LYS A 47 6.25 -4.79 7.95
C LYS A 47 5.05 -5.26 7.13
N TYR A 48 3.85 -4.77 7.46
CA TYR A 48 2.64 -5.08 6.70
C TYR A 48 2.76 -4.62 5.24
N ALA A 49 3.16 -3.37 5.01
CA ALA A 49 3.34 -2.81 3.67
C ALA A 49 4.31 -3.64 2.81
N LEU A 50 5.44 -4.07 3.38
CA LEU A 50 6.42 -4.93 2.71
C LEU A 50 5.88 -6.31 2.35
N CYS A 51 5.03 -6.89 3.21
CA CYS A 51 4.43 -8.19 2.92
C CYS A 51 3.41 -8.10 1.78
N GLU A 52 2.58 -7.07 1.77
CA GLU A 52 1.51 -6.91 0.77
C GLU A 52 2.01 -6.40 -0.59
N ASN A 53 3.05 -5.57 -0.61
CA ASN A 53 3.56 -4.96 -1.85
C ASN A 53 4.56 -5.83 -2.61
N GLY A 54 4.79 -7.08 -2.19
CA GLY A 54 5.77 -7.99 -2.82
C GLY A 54 7.22 -7.77 -2.39
N GLN A 55 7.44 -7.24 -1.18
CA GLN A 55 8.77 -6.93 -0.62
C GLN A 55 9.54 -5.84 -1.40
N HIS A 56 8.81 -4.87 -1.94
CA HIS A 56 9.36 -3.74 -2.68
C HIS A 56 9.43 -2.49 -1.78
N PRO A 57 10.50 -2.28 -0.98
CA PRO A 57 10.61 -1.13 -0.09
C PRO A 57 10.52 0.23 -0.82
N GLU A 58 10.92 0.28 -2.09
CA GLU A 58 10.87 1.46 -2.95
C GLU A 58 9.45 1.97 -3.24
N THR A 59 8.43 1.15 -2.99
CA THR A 59 7.01 1.52 -3.18
C THR A 59 6.33 1.96 -1.88
N ILE A 60 7.07 1.95 -0.76
CA ILE A 60 6.57 2.42 0.53
C ILE A 60 6.89 3.89 0.69
N VAL A 61 5.85 4.71 0.78
CA VAL A 61 5.98 6.16 0.94
C VAL A 61 5.53 6.55 2.34
N GLU A 62 6.48 6.95 3.18
CA GLU A 62 6.16 7.50 4.50
C GLU A 62 5.74 8.96 4.39
N LEU A 63 4.55 9.26 4.90
CA LEU A 63 3.97 10.59 4.88
C LEU A 63 4.28 11.31 6.19
N ALA A 64 4.89 12.49 6.07
CA ALA A 64 5.06 13.42 7.19
C ALA A 64 3.74 14.10 7.62
N ARG A 65 2.72 14.07 6.74
CA ARG A 65 1.40 14.62 7.00
C ARG A 65 0.47 13.58 7.63
N GLU A 66 -0.60 14.05 8.26
CA GLU A 66 -1.67 13.19 8.73
C GLU A 66 -2.32 12.43 7.57
N ILE A 67 -2.62 11.16 7.79
CA ILE A 67 -3.37 10.28 6.90
C ILE A 67 -4.48 9.60 7.70
N GLU A 68 -5.64 9.41 7.08
CA GLU A 68 -6.74 8.61 7.64
C GLU A 68 -6.94 7.38 6.77
N LEU A 69 -7.30 6.25 7.39
CA LEU A 69 -7.53 5.00 6.67
C LEU A 69 -8.86 5.11 5.92
N ASP A 70 -8.80 5.09 4.58
CA ASP A 70 -9.97 5.11 3.69
C ASP A 70 -9.95 3.92 2.73
N MET A 71 -10.60 2.82 3.12
CA MET A 71 -10.78 1.63 2.28
C MET A 71 -12.07 1.68 1.46
N GLY A 72 -12.84 2.78 1.53
CA GLY A 72 -14.12 2.92 0.82
C GLY A 72 -13.95 3.22 -0.66
N LYS A 73 -12.76 3.63 -1.12
CA LYS A 73 -12.49 3.99 -2.52
C LYS A 73 -12.63 2.79 -3.47
N SER A 74 -12.18 1.60 -3.07
CA SER A 74 -12.31 0.38 -3.87
C SER A 74 -13.77 -0.07 -4.00
N ALA A 75 -14.55 -0.03 -2.89
CA ALA A 75 -15.97 -0.36 -2.91
C ALA A 75 -16.79 0.52 -3.86
N ARG A 76 -16.44 1.81 -4.00
CA ARG A 76 -17.10 2.73 -4.95
C ARG A 76 -16.78 2.43 -6.42
N LEU A 77 -15.62 1.86 -6.72
CA LEU A 77 -15.28 1.41 -8.07
C LEU A 77 -16.01 0.11 -8.41
N SER A 78 -16.15 -0.80 -7.45
CA SER A 78 -16.97 -2.02 -7.61
C SER A 78 -18.45 -1.72 -7.82
N GLN A 79 -18.98 -0.63 -7.26
CA GLN A 79 -20.39 -0.25 -7.38
C GLN A 79 -20.78 0.41 -8.72
N ARG A 80 -19.82 0.85 -9.55
CA ARG A 80 -20.11 1.51 -10.86
C ARG A 80 -20.23 0.53 -12.03
N ALA A 81 -20.17 -0.77 -11.77
CA ALA A 81 -20.21 -1.83 -12.78
C ALA A 81 -21.58 -2.53 -12.93
N ALA A 82 -22.68 -1.88 -12.53
CA ALA A 82 -24.04 -2.44 -12.62
C ALA A 82 -24.92 -1.68 -13.61
#